data_AF-A0A8S1D7E8-F1
#
_entry.id   AF-A0A8S1D7E8-F1
#
_cell.length_a   1.000
_cell.length_b   1.000
_cell.length_c   1.000
_cell.angle_alpha   90.00
_cell.angle_beta   90.00
_cell.angle_gamma   90.00
#
_symmetry.space_group_name_H-M   'P 1'
#
loop_
_entity.id
_entity.type
_entity.pdbx_description
1 polymer ?
#
loop_
_entity_poly.entity_id
_entity_poly.type
_entity_poly.pdbx_seq_one_letter_code
_entity_poly.pdbx_strand_id
1 'polypeptide(L)'
;PQRVHAHYAYHIIRDATAILRRLPNLNQASTAVGKQITICGDLHGKLQDLLVILHKNGLPCAENPYVFNGDFVDRGKRSMEVLLLLCALLIVFPGAVFLNRGNHEDRAINVRYGFIREVRTKYRMQSERLLHQIERLYRALPLGTVVDSQVLVVHGGISNKTDLREIWTLDRFKLASLMDPPQSAKENPDGTEEDDTPERRAWRQVFDILWSDPQVADGCSHNTLRGAGTYFGPDVTEEFLRRHDLRLLVRSHECKLEGYELAHNNKCITIFSASDYYEVGSNKGAYVKLSGNPLTPQFVQFQVSAAKSNKRRLTFRQRVGLVERSALKSLAATIEARRIGLEAEFKTRDPESKGTISVKEWCEAMQNGTGLSVPWRLLRDRVLSPAAAEEAAKTGLIKYSETFCGPGSSGCYVTEALYRDKMALESLFSALDTDHSGTISMTELKQACSLLPNDGSEPGQLCTRLARCLDFNQDGRVDLNEFLEAFRLVESRRPVEPNESPDEED
;
A
#
# COMPACT_ATOMS: atom_id res chain seq x y z
N PRO A 1 -31.31 3.31 4.95
CA PRO A 1 -30.69 2.74 3.73
C PRO A 1 -31.38 1.44 3.31
N GLN A 2 -31.88 1.39 2.07
CA GLN A 2 -32.45 0.17 1.50
C GLN A 2 -31.33 -0.88 1.34
N ARG A 3 -31.62 -2.13 1.71
CA ARG A 3 -30.68 -3.25 1.72
C ARG A 3 -31.32 -4.39 0.94
N VAL A 4 -30.53 -5.09 0.12
CA VAL A 4 -30.97 -6.32 -0.54
C VAL A 4 -31.35 -7.35 0.52
N HIS A 5 -32.54 -7.93 0.41
CA HIS A 5 -33.02 -8.95 1.34
C HIS A 5 -32.05 -10.14 1.39
N ALA A 6 -31.87 -10.74 2.57
CA ALA A 6 -30.89 -11.82 2.80
C ALA A 6 -31.07 -13.01 1.84
N HIS A 7 -32.31 -13.34 1.51
CA HIS A 7 -32.66 -14.37 0.54
C HIS A 7 -32.03 -14.09 -0.84
N TYR A 8 -32.26 -12.90 -1.40
CA TYR A 8 -31.71 -12.53 -2.71
C TYR A 8 -30.19 -12.40 -2.69
N ALA A 9 -29.63 -11.83 -1.62
CA ALA A 9 -28.18 -11.74 -1.46
C ALA A 9 -27.53 -13.14 -1.48
N TYR A 10 -28.12 -14.10 -0.77
CA TYR A 10 -27.65 -15.50 -0.77
C TYR A 10 -27.72 -16.12 -2.18
N HIS A 11 -28.81 -15.92 -2.91
CA HIS A 11 -28.98 -16.46 -4.26
C HIS A 11 -28.00 -15.85 -5.26
N ILE A 12 -27.79 -14.53 -5.24
CA ILE A 12 -26.80 -13.85 -6.10
C ILE A 12 -25.40 -14.44 -5.86
N ILE A 13 -24.98 -14.58 -4.61
CA ILE A 13 -23.65 -15.11 -4.28
C ILE A 13 -23.55 -16.58 -4.69
N ARG A 14 -24.59 -17.39 -4.47
CA ARG A 14 -24.64 -18.80 -4.86
C ARG A 14 -24.51 -18.98 -6.37
N ASP A 15 -25.24 -18.21 -7.15
CA ASP A 15 -25.28 -18.36 -8.60
C ASP A 15 -23.97 -17.86 -9.23
N ALA A 16 -23.41 -16.76 -8.72
CA ALA A 16 -22.05 -16.32 -9.10
C ALA A 16 -20.98 -17.37 -8.74
N THR A 17 -21.09 -17.99 -7.55
CA THR A 17 -20.19 -19.09 -7.15
C THR A 17 -20.26 -20.26 -8.12
N ALA A 18 -21.46 -20.62 -8.60
CA ALA A 18 -21.64 -21.72 -9.54
C ALA A 18 -20.98 -21.45 -10.91
N ILE A 19 -20.99 -20.19 -11.37
CA ILE A 19 -20.29 -19.75 -12.59
C ILE A 19 -18.78 -19.84 -12.37
N LEU A 20 -18.25 -19.18 -11.33
CA LEU A 20 -16.81 -19.09 -11.05
C LEU A 20 -16.18 -20.47 -10.83
N ARG A 21 -16.90 -21.42 -10.24
CA ARG A 21 -16.43 -22.80 -10.02
C ARG A 21 -16.07 -23.54 -11.31
N ARG A 22 -16.67 -23.15 -12.45
CA ARG A 22 -16.41 -23.77 -13.76
C ARG A 22 -15.26 -23.11 -14.51
N LEU A 23 -14.76 -21.98 -14.02
CA LEU A 23 -13.68 -21.24 -14.65
C LEU A 23 -12.30 -21.82 -14.27
N PRO A 24 -11.29 -21.69 -15.15
CA PRO A 24 -9.90 -22.03 -14.85
C PRO A 24 -9.32 -21.11 -13.76
N ASN A 25 -8.11 -21.42 -13.30
CA ASN A 25 -7.41 -20.56 -12.34
C ASN A 25 -6.99 -19.22 -12.97
N LEU A 26 -6.63 -19.23 -14.26
CA LEU A 26 -6.33 -18.03 -15.03
C LEU A 26 -7.36 -17.89 -16.14
N ASN A 27 -8.17 -16.85 -16.08
CA ASN A 27 -9.13 -16.57 -17.15
C ASN A 27 -8.40 -16.19 -18.44
N GLN A 28 -9.01 -16.49 -19.58
CA GLN A 28 -8.57 -16.00 -20.88
C GLN A 28 -9.57 -14.95 -21.35
N ALA A 29 -9.13 -13.69 -21.40
CA ALA A 29 -9.92 -12.58 -21.91
C ALA A 29 -9.39 -12.19 -23.29
N SER A 30 -10.30 -11.79 -24.19
CA SER A 30 -9.91 -11.33 -25.52
C SER A 30 -10.51 -9.97 -25.84
N THR A 31 -9.72 -9.11 -26.48
CA THR A 31 -10.20 -7.83 -27.01
C THR A 31 -10.67 -7.92 -28.46
N ALA A 32 -10.73 -9.11 -29.07
CA ALA A 32 -11.09 -9.27 -30.49
C ALA A 32 -12.45 -8.65 -30.85
N VAL A 33 -13.45 -8.72 -29.96
CA VAL A 33 -14.79 -8.15 -30.16
C VAL A 33 -14.81 -6.68 -29.75
N GLY A 34 -14.52 -6.39 -28.49
CA GLY A 34 -14.65 -5.03 -27.95
C GLY A 34 -13.56 -4.06 -28.36
N LYS A 35 -12.47 -4.53 -28.98
CA LYS A 35 -11.24 -3.78 -29.32
C LYS A 35 -10.54 -3.13 -28.13
N GLN A 36 -11.09 -3.31 -26.94
CA GLN A 36 -10.60 -2.82 -25.67
C GLN A 36 -11.03 -3.75 -24.54
N ILE A 37 -10.33 -3.67 -23.41
CA ILE A 37 -10.77 -4.22 -22.12
C ILE A 37 -10.41 -3.24 -21.01
N THR A 38 -11.28 -3.11 -20.01
CA THR A 38 -11.05 -2.26 -18.85
C THR A 38 -10.58 -3.09 -17.66
N ILE A 39 -9.50 -2.68 -16.99
CA ILE A 39 -9.02 -3.30 -15.76
C ILE A 39 -9.19 -2.31 -14.61
N CYS A 40 -9.92 -2.74 -13.59
CA CYS A 40 -10.10 -2.06 -12.31
C CYS A 40 -9.30 -2.77 -11.23
N GLY A 41 -8.59 -2.02 -10.40
CA GLY A 41 -7.93 -2.55 -9.21
C GLY A 41 -8.84 -2.60 -8.00
N ASP A 42 -8.26 -2.42 -6.82
CA ASP A 42 -8.92 -2.54 -5.52
C ASP A 42 -10.12 -1.59 -5.40
N LEU A 43 -11.18 -2.05 -4.76
CA LEU A 43 -12.39 -1.26 -4.49
C LEU A 43 -12.66 -1.08 -3.01
N HIS A 44 -12.27 -2.03 -2.15
CA HIS A 44 -12.36 -1.93 -0.70
C HIS A 44 -13.68 -1.34 -0.18
N GLY A 45 -14.81 -1.86 -0.68
CA GLY A 45 -16.14 -1.40 -0.29
C GLY A 45 -16.46 0.06 -0.61
N LYS A 46 -15.76 0.68 -1.57
CA LYS A 46 -16.05 2.03 -2.10
C LYS A 46 -17.11 1.97 -3.20
N LEU A 47 -18.36 1.73 -2.80
CA LEU A 47 -19.49 1.61 -3.74
C LEU A 47 -19.63 2.81 -4.69
N GLN A 48 -19.40 4.03 -4.21
CA GLN A 48 -19.54 5.23 -5.06
C GLN A 48 -18.48 5.28 -6.17
N ASP A 49 -17.25 4.83 -5.88
CA ASP A 49 -16.19 4.73 -6.89
C ASP A 49 -16.60 3.74 -7.98
N LEU A 50 -17.06 2.54 -7.59
CA LEU A 50 -17.57 1.54 -8.54
C LEU A 50 -18.71 2.08 -9.41
N LEU A 51 -19.67 2.80 -8.82
CA LEU A 51 -20.77 3.41 -9.58
C LEU A 51 -20.27 4.48 -10.55
N VAL A 52 -19.27 5.28 -10.17
CA VAL A 52 -18.68 6.29 -11.06
C VAL A 52 -17.92 5.64 -12.21
N ILE A 53 -17.19 4.55 -11.96
CA ILE A 53 -16.54 3.76 -13.01
C ILE A 53 -17.59 3.28 -14.02
N LEU A 54 -18.62 2.58 -13.54
CA LEU A 54 -19.68 2.02 -14.40
C LEU A 54 -20.48 3.11 -15.14
N HIS A 55 -20.67 4.28 -14.52
CA HIS A 55 -21.37 5.39 -15.14
C HIS A 55 -20.53 6.07 -16.23
N LYS A 56 -19.26 6.37 -15.95
CA LYS A 56 -18.39 7.10 -16.89
C LYS A 56 -17.85 6.21 -18.00
N ASN A 57 -17.58 4.94 -17.69
CA ASN A 57 -16.97 4.00 -18.62
C ASN A 57 -17.99 3.09 -19.30
N GLY A 58 -19.27 3.18 -18.93
CA GLY A 58 -20.35 2.33 -19.43
C GLY A 58 -20.44 1.01 -18.69
N LEU A 59 -21.62 0.39 -18.74
CA LEU A 59 -21.84 -0.93 -18.16
C LEU A 59 -21.07 -2.01 -18.95
N PRO A 60 -20.79 -3.17 -18.34
CA PRO A 60 -20.18 -4.28 -19.04
C PRO A 60 -21.07 -4.76 -20.20
N CYS A 61 -20.45 -5.06 -21.33
CA CYS A 61 -21.07 -5.74 -22.47
C CYS A 61 -19.97 -6.41 -23.30
N ALA A 62 -20.32 -7.11 -24.38
CA ALA A 62 -19.34 -7.76 -25.24
C ALA A 62 -18.30 -6.77 -25.81
N GLU A 63 -18.71 -5.51 -26.03
CA GLU A 63 -17.86 -4.44 -26.54
C GLU A 63 -17.12 -3.65 -25.45
N ASN A 64 -17.47 -3.87 -24.19
CA ASN A 64 -16.88 -3.19 -23.03
C ASN A 64 -16.61 -4.18 -21.88
N PRO A 65 -15.68 -5.14 -22.07
CA PRO A 65 -15.36 -6.10 -21.03
C PRO A 65 -14.57 -5.47 -19.87
N TYR A 66 -14.74 -6.03 -18.68
CA TYR A 66 -14.08 -5.61 -17.43
C TYR A 66 -13.36 -6.75 -16.73
N VAL A 67 -12.16 -6.46 -16.22
CA VAL A 67 -11.47 -7.25 -15.20
C VAL A 67 -11.47 -6.47 -13.90
N PHE A 68 -12.04 -7.04 -12.83
CA PHE A 68 -11.93 -6.51 -11.47
C PHE A 68 -10.90 -7.33 -10.72
N ASN A 69 -9.78 -6.70 -10.37
CA ASN A 69 -8.55 -7.37 -9.97
C ASN A 69 -8.38 -7.44 -8.45
N GLY A 70 -9.32 -8.12 -7.78
CA GLY A 70 -9.28 -8.40 -6.34
C GLY A 70 -9.62 -7.23 -5.42
N ASP A 71 -9.67 -7.51 -4.12
CA ASP A 71 -9.87 -6.55 -3.03
C ASP A 71 -11.16 -5.75 -3.16
N PHE A 72 -12.26 -6.49 -3.26
CA PHE A 72 -13.61 -5.94 -3.38
C PHE A 72 -14.14 -5.46 -2.02
N VAL A 73 -13.72 -6.14 -0.96
CA VAL A 73 -14.25 -5.99 0.40
C VAL A 73 -13.22 -5.41 1.38
N ASP A 74 -13.64 -5.30 2.66
CA ASP A 74 -12.87 -4.72 3.77
C ASP A 74 -12.57 -3.22 3.63
N ARG A 75 -12.14 -2.62 4.76
CA ARG A 75 -11.81 -1.19 4.94
C ARG A 75 -13.01 -0.25 4.78
N GLY A 76 -13.68 -0.27 3.63
CA GLY A 76 -14.90 0.49 3.35
C GLY A 76 -16.13 -0.06 4.05
N LYS A 77 -17.19 0.77 4.11
CA LYS A 77 -18.46 0.45 4.82
C LYS A 77 -19.52 -0.19 3.93
N ARG A 78 -19.24 -0.32 2.63
CA ARG A 78 -20.20 -0.77 1.59
C ARG A 78 -19.65 -1.98 0.82
N SER A 79 -18.88 -2.82 1.49
CA SER A 79 -18.23 -4.00 0.92
C SER A 79 -19.27 -5.01 0.41
N MET A 80 -20.35 -5.24 1.17
CA MET A 80 -21.39 -6.18 0.77
C MET A 80 -22.14 -5.70 -0.47
N GLU A 81 -22.39 -4.40 -0.60
CA GLU A 81 -23.03 -3.85 -1.80
C GLU A 81 -22.11 -3.94 -3.03
N VAL A 82 -20.81 -3.69 -2.86
CA VAL A 82 -19.80 -3.87 -3.93
C VAL A 82 -19.77 -5.33 -4.37
N LEU A 83 -19.62 -6.27 -3.43
CA LEU A 83 -19.57 -7.70 -3.73
C LEU A 83 -20.84 -8.19 -4.45
N LEU A 84 -22.02 -7.80 -3.96
CA LEU A 84 -23.29 -8.17 -4.59
C LEU A 84 -23.43 -7.58 -5.99
N LEU A 85 -22.98 -6.34 -6.21
CA LEU A 85 -23.02 -5.70 -7.52
C LEU A 85 -22.09 -6.41 -8.50
N LEU A 86 -20.85 -6.73 -8.12
CA LEU A 86 -19.91 -7.47 -8.96
C LEU A 86 -20.43 -8.87 -9.32
N CYS A 87 -20.99 -9.59 -8.34
CA CYS A 87 -21.63 -10.89 -8.59
C CYS A 87 -22.81 -10.76 -9.56
N ALA A 88 -23.65 -9.73 -9.42
CA ALA A 88 -24.76 -9.50 -10.32
C ALA A 88 -24.28 -9.16 -11.74
N LEU A 89 -23.24 -8.33 -11.89
CA LEU A 89 -22.65 -8.03 -13.19
C LEU A 89 -22.08 -9.29 -13.87
N LEU A 90 -21.41 -10.16 -13.12
CA LEU A 90 -20.92 -11.45 -13.63
C LEU A 90 -22.06 -12.34 -14.15
N ILE A 91 -23.18 -12.39 -13.43
CA ILE A 91 -24.34 -13.21 -13.82
C ILE A 91 -25.04 -12.63 -15.06
N VAL A 92 -25.22 -11.31 -15.10
CA VAL A 92 -25.98 -10.62 -16.16
C VAL A 92 -25.18 -10.48 -17.45
N PHE A 93 -23.85 -10.33 -17.36
CA PHE A 93 -22.97 -10.10 -18.51
C PHE A 93 -21.92 -11.22 -18.64
N PRO A 94 -22.34 -12.45 -18.96
CA PRO A 94 -21.42 -13.58 -19.10
C PRO A 94 -20.38 -13.30 -20.20
N GLY A 95 -19.11 -13.59 -19.91
CA GLY A 95 -18.00 -13.37 -20.84
C GLY A 95 -17.50 -11.92 -20.93
N ALA A 96 -18.20 -10.95 -20.34
CA ALA A 96 -17.77 -9.55 -20.31
C ALA A 96 -17.24 -9.09 -18.94
N VAL A 97 -17.40 -9.90 -17.89
CA VAL A 97 -16.94 -9.56 -16.53
C VAL A 97 -16.07 -10.68 -16.00
N PHE A 98 -14.83 -10.34 -15.65
CA PHE A 98 -13.85 -11.22 -15.04
C PHE A 98 -13.56 -10.72 -13.62
N LEU A 99 -13.63 -11.62 -12.64
CA LEU A 99 -13.32 -11.33 -11.24
C LEU A 99 -12.08 -12.14 -10.85
N ASN A 100 -10.99 -11.47 -10.49
CA ASN A 100 -9.83 -12.13 -9.90
C ASN A 100 -9.91 -12.05 -8.38
N ARG A 101 -9.32 -13.02 -7.69
CA ARG A 101 -9.17 -13.03 -6.24
C ARG A 101 -8.11 -12.01 -5.82
N GLY A 102 -8.39 -11.22 -4.78
CA GLY A 102 -7.39 -10.45 -4.03
C GLY A 102 -7.07 -11.10 -2.69
N ASN A 103 -6.13 -10.51 -1.96
CA ASN A 103 -5.77 -11.04 -0.64
C ASN A 103 -6.84 -10.79 0.42
N HIS A 104 -7.71 -9.78 0.22
CA HIS A 104 -8.86 -9.52 1.09
C HIS A 104 -10.05 -10.47 0.85
N GLU A 105 -10.06 -11.27 -0.22
CA GLU A 105 -11.02 -12.36 -0.41
C GLU A 105 -10.58 -13.63 0.37
N ASP A 106 -10.35 -13.44 1.67
CA ASP A 106 -9.97 -14.47 2.63
C ASP A 106 -10.62 -14.19 4.00
N ARG A 107 -11.16 -15.25 4.61
CA ARG A 107 -11.88 -15.16 5.89
C ARG A 107 -10.98 -14.61 7.01
N ALA A 108 -9.72 -15.04 7.07
CA ALA A 108 -8.77 -14.62 8.10
C ALA A 108 -8.49 -13.12 8.04
N ILE A 109 -8.45 -12.56 6.83
CA ILE A 109 -8.29 -11.13 6.59
C ILE A 109 -9.58 -10.38 6.96
N ASN A 110 -10.75 -10.88 6.55
CA ASN A 110 -12.03 -10.22 6.83
C ASN A 110 -12.39 -10.12 8.32
N VAL A 111 -11.88 -11.03 9.16
CA VAL A 111 -12.00 -10.93 10.64
C VAL A 111 -11.35 -9.63 11.12
N ARG A 112 -10.18 -9.29 10.58
CA ARG A 112 -9.35 -8.17 11.03
C ARG A 112 -9.80 -6.83 10.44
N TYR A 113 -10.18 -6.80 9.16
CA TYR A 113 -10.38 -5.55 8.42
C TYR A 113 -11.85 -5.14 8.21
N GLY A 114 -12.78 -5.87 8.84
CA GLY A 114 -14.11 -5.36 9.18
C GLY A 114 -15.26 -5.89 8.35
N PHE A 115 -15.02 -6.66 7.29
CA PHE A 115 -16.10 -7.19 6.44
C PHE A 115 -17.02 -8.17 7.18
N ILE A 116 -16.49 -9.05 8.05
CA ILE A 116 -17.35 -9.93 8.86
C ILE A 116 -18.28 -9.12 9.78
N ARG A 117 -17.74 -8.05 10.40
CA ARG A 117 -18.54 -7.14 11.23
C ARG A 117 -19.61 -6.42 10.41
N GLU A 118 -19.29 -6.00 9.18
CA GLU A 118 -20.25 -5.39 8.26
C GLU A 118 -21.42 -6.35 7.95
N VAL A 119 -21.13 -7.59 7.56
CA VAL A 119 -22.15 -8.59 7.21
C VAL A 119 -23.01 -8.96 8.42
N ARG A 120 -22.40 -9.16 9.60
CA ARG A 120 -23.13 -9.42 10.85
C ARG A 120 -24.06 -8.27 11.24
N THR A 121 -23.58 -7.04 11.13
CA THR A 121 -24.37 -5.84 11.44
C THR A 121 -25.54 -5.68 10.47
N LYS A 122 -25.29 -5.90 9.17
CA LYS A 122 -26.33 -5.77 8.15
C LYS A 122 -27.34 -6.92 8.25
N TYR A 123 -26.92 -8.18 8.23
CA TYR A 123 -27.83 -9.32 8.05
C TYR A 123 -28.21 -10.06 9.33
N ARG A 124 -27.66 -9.70 10.50
CA ARG A 124 -28.02 -10.26 11.82
C ARG A 124 -28.12 -11.79 11.78
N MET A 125 -29.32 -12.35 11.98
CA MET A 125 -29.57 -13.79 12.08
C MET A 125 -29.15 -14.58 10.82
N GLN A 126 -29.17 -13.95 9.64
CA GLN A 126 -28.79 -14.61 8.38
C GLN A 126 -27.31 -14.44 8.02
N SER A 127 -26.54 -13.72 8.84
CA SER A 127 -25.14 -13.37 8.53
C SER A 127 -24.23 -14.58 8.38
N GLU A 128 -24.30 -15.56 9.28
CA GLU A 128 -23.44 -16.76 9.24
C GLU A 128 -23.69 -17.59 7.97
N ARG A 129 -24.96 -17.72 7.54
CA ARG A 129 -25.30 -18.39 6.27
C ARG A 129 -24.73 -17.65 5.06
N LEU A 130 -24.72 -16.32 5.08
CA LEU A 130 -24.14 -15.50 4.02
C LEU A 130 -22.62 -15.60 4.01
N LEU A 131 -21.97 -15.48 5.18
CA LEU A 131 -20.52 -15.61 5.32
C LEU A 131 -20.02 -16.96 4.82
N HIS A 132 -20.68 -18.05 5.19
CA HIS A 132 -20.34 -19.38 4.66
C HIS A 132 -20.46 -19.44 3.13
N GLN A 133 -21.47 -18.80 2.54
CA GLN A 133 -21.63 -18.77 1.08
C GLN A 133 -20.59 -17.87 0.40
N ILE A 134 -20.15 -16.80 1.06
CA ILE A 134 -19.08 -15.91 0.60
C ILE A 134 -17.73 -16.63 0.63
N GLU A 135 -17.44 -17.42 1.68
CA GLU A 135 -16.21 -18.22 1.74
C GLU A 135 -16.13 -19.21 0.56
N ARG A 136 -17.27 -19.79 0.17
CA ARG A 136 -17.37 -20.64 -1.04
C ARG A 136 -17.15 -19.85 -2.32
N LEU A 137 -17.62 -18.60 -2.38
CA LEU A 137 -17.37 -17.69 -3.51
C LEU A 137 -15.87 -17.39 -3.63
N TYR A 138 -15.20 -17.04 -2.53
CA TYR A 138 -13.78 -16.70 -2.53
C TYR A 138 -12.88 -17.82 -3.05
N ARG A 139 -13.16 -19.06 -2.65
CA ARG A 139 -12.46 -20.25 -3.16
C ARG A 139 -12.70 -20.51 -4.65
N ALA A 140 -13.80 -19.98 -5.20
CA ALA A 140 -14.14 -20.14 -6.61
C ALA A 140 -13.52 -19.07 -7.51
N LEU A 141 -13.13 -17.92 -6.96
CA LEU A 141 -12.52 -16.84 -7.73
C LEU A 141 -11.24 -17.31 -8.43
N PRO A 142 -11.11 -17.06 -9.75
CA PRO A 142 -9.85 -17.16 -10.48
C PRO A 142 -8.73 -16.32 -9.83
N LEU A 143 -7.49 -16.75 -10.01
CA LEU A 143 -6.29 -16.10 -9.44
C LEU A 143 -5.74 -14.97 -10.31
N GLY A 144 -6.12 -14.95 -11.59
CA GLY A 144 -5.68 -13.96 -12.54
C GLY A 144 -6.41 -14.05 -13.87
N THR A 145 -6.09 -13.13 -14.77
CA THR A 145 -6.63 -13.08 -16.13
C THR A 145 -5.50 -12.79 -17.11
N VAL A 146 -5.42 -13.55 -18.20
CA VAL A 146 -4.51 -13.31 -19.32
C VAL A 146 -5.32 -12.68 -20.45
N VAL A 147 -4.89 -11.50 -20.92
CA VAL A 147 -5.56 -10.74 -21.99
C VAL A 147 -4.77 -10.90 -23.30
N ASP A 148 -5.44 -11.44 -24.33
CA ASP A 148 -4.90 -11.68 -25.68
C ASP A 148 -3.53 -12.37 -25.71
N SER A 149 -3.24 -13.21 -24.70
CA SER A 149 -1.91 -13.84 -24.50
C SER A 149 -0.73 -12.85 -24.42
N GLN A 150 -0.99 -11.57 -24.16
CA GLN A 150 0.04 -10.52 -24.09
C GLN A 150 0.18 -9.92 -22.69
N VAL A 151 -0.92 -9.84 -21.93
CA VAL A 151 -0.93 -9.14 -20.63
C VAL A 151 -1.44 -10.07 -19.54
N LEU A 152 -0.66 -10.22 -18.46
CA LEU A 152 -1.08 -10.91 -17.26
C LEU A 152 -1.64 -9.92 -16.25
N VAL A 153 -2.83 -10.20 -15.72
CA VAL A 153 -3.51 -9.42 -14.68
C VAL A 153 -3.64 -10.27 -13.43
N VAL A 154 -2.96 -9.90 -12.34
CA VAL A 154 -2.97 -10.58 -11.03
C VAL A 154 -3.05 -9.54 -9.92
N HIS A 155 -3.59 -9.88 -8.74
CA HIS A 155 -3.82 -8.86 -7.71
C HIS A 155 -2.52 -8.32 -7.08
N GLY A 156 -1.71 -9.22 -6.50
CA GLY A 156 -0.43 -8.92 -5.86
C GLY A 156 0.69 -8.83 -6.89
N GLY A 157 1.35 -9.93 -7.25
CA GLY A 157 2.47 -9.83 -8.17
C GLY A 157 3.07 -11.18 -8.52
N ILE A 158 4.38 -11.20 -8.69
CA ILE A 158 5.15 -12.40 -9.02
C ILE A 158 6.36 -12.52 -8.08
N SER A 159 7.05 -13.63 -8.19
CA SER A 159 8.35 -13.91 -7.58
C SER A 159 9.27 -14.56 -8.60
N ASN A 160 10.56 -14.70 -8.27
CA ASN A 160 11.52 -15.42 -9.10
C ASN A 160 11.15 -16.92 -9.30
N LYS A 161 10.31 -17.48 -8.43
CA LYS A 161 9.80 -18.86 -8.48
C LYS A 161 8.40 -18.99 -9.09
N THR A 162 7.76 -17.89 -9.49
CA THR A 162 6.40 -17.94 -10.05
C THR A 162 6.37 -18.63 -11.42
N ASP A 163 5.47 -19.60 -11.60
CA ASP A 163 5.25 -20.30 -12.87
C ASP A 163 3.76 -20.42 -13.22
N LEU A 164 3.35 -19.81 -14.33
CA LEU A 164 1.96 -19.82 -14.81
C LEU A 164 1.43 -21.23 -15.13
N ARG A 165 2.30 -22.19 -15.48
CA ARG A 165 1.90 -23.58 -15.76
C ARG A 165 1.46 -24.28 -14.48
N GLU A 166 2.21 -24.09 -13.40
CA GLU A 166 1.82 -24.61 -12.08
C GLU A 166 0.50 -23.98 -11.63
N ILE A 167 0.37 -22.67 -11.79
CA ILE A 167 -0.86 -21.92 -11.47
C ILE A 167 -2.06 -22.39 -12.30
N TRP A 168 -1.86 -22.78 -13.55
CA TRP A 168 -2.93 -23.31 -14.39
C TRP A 168 -3.48 -24.63 -13.86
N THR A 169 -2.60 -25.51 -13.37
CA THR A 169 -2.94 -26.89 -12.97
C THR A 169 -3.36 -27.05 -11.50
N LEU A 170 -3.10 -26.06 -10.65
CA LEU A 170 -3.37 -26.20 -9.21
C LEU A 170 -4.86 -26.35 -8.88
N ASP A 171 -5.16 -27.05 -7.79
CA ASP A 171 -6.51 -27.11 -7.24
C ASP A 171 -6.74 -25.97 -6.25
N ARG A 172 -7.23 -24.83 -6.75
CA ARG A 172 -7.48 -23.64 -5.92
C ARG A 172 -8.54 -23.88 -4.85
N PHE A 173 -9.37 -24.91 -4.98
CA PHE A 173 -10.40 -25.22 -3.99
C PHE A 173 -9.82 -25.87 -2.74
N LYS A 174 -8.59 -26.38 -2.73
CA LYS A 174 -7.93 -26.91 -1.52
C LYS A 174 -7.37 -25.82 -0.60
N LEU A 175 -7.14 -24.63 -1.14
CA LEU A 175 -6.58 -23.48 -0.42
C LEU A 175 -7.69 -22.74 0.34
N ALA A 176 -8.04 -23.27 1.51
CA ALA A 176 -9.14 -22.77 2.34
C ALA A 176 -8.88 -21.38 2.94
N SER A 177 -7.66 -21.17 3.43
CA SER A 177 -7.15 -19.95 4.01
C SER A 177 -5.71 -19.82 3.55
N LEU A 178 -5.33 -18.67 3.03
CA LEU A 178 -3.93 -18.42 2.63
C LEU A 178 -3.03 -18.14 3.82
N MET A 179 -3.62 -17.83 4.97
CA MET A 179 -2.88 -17.55 6.21
C MET A 179 -2.55 -18.81 7.00
N ASP A 180 -3.12 -19.96 6.64
CA ASP A 180 -2.85 -21.25 7.26
C ASP A 180 -2.03 -22.12 6.28
N PRO A 181 -0.68 -22.12 6.38
CA PRO A 181 0.13 -22.99 5.53
C PRO A 181 -0.19 -24.48 5.78
N PRO A 182 -0.02 -25.36 4.79
CA PRO A 182 -0.29 -26.79 4.95
C PRO A 182 0.47 -27.40 6.14
N GLN A 183 -0.23 -28.16 6.99
CA GLN A 183 0.25 -28.71 8.27
C GLN A 183 1.39 -29.75 8.20
N SER A 184 1.95 -30.05 7.02
CA SER A 184 3.20 -30.82 6.92
C SER A 184 4.41 -30.07 7.48
N ALA A 185 4.24 -28.80 7.88
CA ALA A 185 5.24 -27.96 8.52
C ALA A 185 5.41 -28.24 10.02
N LYS A 186 6.11 -29.33 10.35
CA LYS A 186 7.02 -29.25 11.50
C LYS A 186 8.32 -28.65 10.97
N GLU A 187 8.69 -27.50 11.49
CA GLU A 187 10.06 -27.00 11.37
C GLU A 187 10.98 -28.08 11.94
N ASN A 188 11.79 -28.70 11.09
CA ASN A 188 12.91 -29.47 11.58
C ASN A 188 13.86 -28.49 12.26
N PRO A 189 14.27 -28.72 13.52
CA PRO A 189 15.11 -27.79 14.27
C PRO A 189 16.54 -27.61 13.73
N ASP A 190 16.88 -28.24 12.60
CA ASP A 190 18.24 -28.31 12.07
C ASP A 190 18.49 -27.52 10.77
N GLY A 191 17.57 -26.60 10.41
CA GLY A 191 17.83 -25.55 9.41
C GLY A 191 18.24 -26.01 8.01
N THR A 192 18.11 -27.29 7.70
CA THR A 192 18.58 -27.89 6.45
C THR A 192 17.40 -28.54 5.71
N GLU A 193 17.30 -28.12 4.45
CA GLU A 193 16.48 -28.62 3.34
C GLU A 193 15.01 -28.17 3.26
N GLU A 194 14.77 -27.48 2.14
CA GLU A 194 13.47 -27.10 1.58
C GLU A 194 12.54 -28.32 1.53
N ASP A 195 11.55 -28.36 2.42
CA ASP A 195 10.42 -29.27 2.32
C ASP A 195 9.51 -28.84 1.15
N ASP A 196 9.98 -29.08 -0.08
CA ASP A 196 9.36 -28.74 -1.38
C ASP A 196 8.25 -29.73 -1.73
N THR A 197 7.30 -29.90 -0.81
CA THR A 197 6.08 -30.64 -1.12
C THR A 197 5.31 -29.90 -2.23
N PRO A 198 4.69 -30.62 -3.19
CA PRO A 198 3.88 -30.00 -4.24
C PRO A 198 2.79 -29.06 -3.71
N GLU A 199 2.25 -29.37 -2.53
CA GLU A 199 1.24 -28.59 -1.84
C GLU A 199 1.79 -27.24 -1.34
N ARG A 200 2.99 -27.22 -0.77
CA ARG A 200 3.65 -25.97 -0.36
C ARG A 200 4.05 -25.13 -1.56
N ARG A 201 4.51 -25.77 -2.64
CA ARG A 201 4.83 -25.06 -3.88
C ARG A 201 3.58 -24.40 -4.46
N ALA A 202 2.48 -25.14 -4.59
CA ALA A 202 1.21 -24.61 -5.07
C ALA A 202 0.67 -23.49 -4.15
N TRP A 203 0.78 -23.65 -2.83
CA TRP A 203 0.43 -22.58 -1.89
C TRP A 203 1.28 -21.33 -2.12
N ARG A 204 2.60 -21.47 -2.29
CA ARG A 204 3.53 -20.35 -2.55
C ARG A 204 3.20 -19.62 -3.85
N GLN A 205 2.86 -20.34 -4.93
CA GLN A 205 2.42 -19.73 -6.20
C GLN A 205 1.22 -18.80 -5.98
N VAL A 206 0.20 -19.26 -5.23
CA VAL A 206 -1.00 -18.46 -4.95
C VAL A 206 -0.70 -17.33 -3.97
N PHE A 207 0.15 -17.58 -2.98
CA PHE A 207 0.57 -16.59 -2.00
C PHE A 207 1.29 -15.42 -2.68
N ASP A 208 2.23 -15.71 -3.58
CA ASP A 208 2.98 -14.69 -4.32
C ASP A 208 2.08 -13.88 -5.26
N ILE A 209 1.15 -14.55 -5.97
CA ILE A 209 0.16 -13.89 -6.84
C ILE A 209 -0.70 -12.88 -6.08
N LEU A 210 -0.98 -13.10 -4.80
CA LEU A 210 -1.92 -12.29 -4.02
C LEU A 210 -1.23 -11.26 -3.11
N TRP A 211 0.05 -11.45 -2.76
CA TRP A 211 0.73 -10.63 -1.75
C TRP A 211 2.03 -9.96 -2.18
N SER A 212 2.62 -10.33 -3.33
CA SER A 212 3.92 -9.78 -3.73
C SER A 212 3.82 -8.35 -4.25
N ASP A 213 4.87 -7.55 -4.05
CA ASP A 213 4.98 -6.15 -4.48
C ASP A 213 6.23 -5.90 -5.35
N PRO A 214 6.16 -4.98 -6.32
CA PRO A 214 7.34 -4.54 -7.05
C PRO A 214 8.32 -3.75 -6.15
N GLN A 215 9.63 -3.89 -6.40
CA GLN A 215 10.69 -3.07 -5.79
C GLN A 215 11.55 -2.40 -6.86
N VAL A 216 12.19 -1.27 -6.51
CA VAL A 216 13.02 -0.52 -7.46
C VAL A 216 14.31 -1.25 -7.81
N ALA A 217 14.93 -1.89 -6.82
CA ALA A 217 16.19 -2.62 -6.99
C ALA A 217 15.95 -3.99 -7.64
N ASP A 218 16.98 -4.52 -8.31
CA ASP A 218 16.98 -5.88 -8.83
C ASP A 218 16.88 -6.94 -7.71
N GLY A 219 16.44 -8.13 -8.10
CA GLY A 219 16.37 -9.31 -7.26
C GLY A 219 14.97 -9.60 -6.72
N CYS A 220 14.91 -10.64 -5.88
CA CYS A 220 13.68 -11.06 -5.23
C CYS A 220 13.95 -11.34 -3.75
N SER A 221 13.19 -10.72 -2.85
CA SER A 221 13.38 -10.83 -1.41
C SER A 221 12.04 -11.01 -0.69
N HIS A 222 12.07 -11.45 0.57
CA HIS A 222 10.83 -11.58 1.34
C HIS A 222 10.22 -10.19 1.61
N ASN A 223 8.89 -10.07 1.47
CA ASN A 223 8.20 -8.81 1.76
C ASN A 223 8.03 -8.63 3.27
N THR A 224 9.04 -8.02 3.89
CA THR A 224 9.10 -7.79 5.34
C THR A 224 8.06 -6.78 5.82
N LEU A 225 7.66 -5.81 4.99
CA LEU A 225 6.65 -4.81 5.35
C LEU A 225 5.27 -5.42 5.52
N ARG A 226 4.91 -6.37 4.65
CA ARG A 226 3.63 -7.09 4.75
C ARG A 226 3.71 -8.30 5.67
N GLY A 227 4.90 -8.90 5.81
CA GLY A 227 5.07 -10.22 6.41
C GLY A 227 4.48 -11.34 5.55
N ALA A 228 4.24 -11.08 4.26
CA ALA A 228 3.58 -11.97 3.32
C ALA A 228 3.97 -11.60 1.87
N GLY A 229 4.17 -12.59 1.01
CA GLY A 229 4.64 -12.43 -0.36
C GLY A 229 6.12 -12.09 -0.48
N THR A 230 6.52 -11.62 -1.66
CA THR A 230 7.89 -11.23 -1.99
C THR A 230 7.94 -9.82 -2.56
N TYR A 231 9.09 -9.16 -2.42
CA TYR A 231 9.45 -8.06 -3.28
C TYR A 231 10.10 -8.61 -4.55
N PHE A 232 9.74 -8.07 -5.71
CA PHE A 232 10.30 -8.47 -7.01
C PHE A 232 10.80 -7.26 -7.80
N GLY A 233 12.03 -7.34 -8.31
CA GLY A 233 12.66 -6.28 -9.08
C GLY A 233 12.31 -6.27 -10.58
N PRO A 234 12.88 -5.32 -11.33
CA PRO A 234 12.70 -5.24 -12.76
C PRO A 234 13.31 -6.43 -13.51
N ASP A 235 14.43 -6.99 -13.05
CA ASP A 235 15.04 -8.22 -13.56
C ASP A 235 14.09 -9.42 -13.49
N VAL A 236 13.40 -9.60 -12.36
CA VAL A 236 12.41 -10.68 -12.16
C VAL A 236 11.23 -10.52 -13.11
N THR A 237 10.78 -9.28 -13.31
CA THR A 237 9.67 -8.96 -14.22
C THR A 237 10.05 -9.24 -15.67
N GLU A 238 11.23 -8.79 -16.09
CA GLU A 238 11.75 -9.03 -17.43
C GLU A 238 11.84 -10.53 -17.75
N GLU A 239 12.49 -11.28 -16.87
CA GLU A 239 12.69 -12.72 -17.05
C GLU A 239 11.36 -13.49 -17.03
N PHE A 240 10.43 -13.12 -16.15
CA PHE A 240 9.10 -13.73 -16.11
C PHE A 240 8.31 -13.49 -17.40
N LEU A 241 8.27 -12.24 -17.87
CA LEU A 241 7.57 -11.88 -19.10
C LEU A 241 8.17 -12.61 -20.31
N ARG A 242 9.50 -12.65 -20.40
CA ARG A 242 10.23 -13.38 -21.45
C ARG A 242 9.95 -14.89 -21.41
N ARG A 243 9.93 -15.50 -20.22
CA ARG A 243 9.68 -16.94 -20.03
C ARG A 243 8.28 -17.37 -20.47
N HIS A 244 7.29 -16.50 -20.27
CA HIS A 244 5.89 -16.78 -20.56
C HIS A 244 5.36 -16.14 -21.85
N ASP A 245 6.23 -15.52 -22.65
CA ASP A 245 5.89 -14.80 -23.89
C ASP A 245 4.82 -13.70 -23.66
N LEU A 246 4.95 -13.00 -22.54
CA LEU A 246 4.10 -11.89 -22.15
C LEU A 246 4.82 -10.56 -22.35
N ARG A 247 4.05 -9.48 -22.45
CA ARG A 247 4.57 -8.13 -22.67
C ARG A 247 4.42 -7.21 -21.47
N LEU A 248 3.41 -7.47 -20.64
CA LEU A 248 3.00 -6.56 -19.59
C LEU A 248 2.41 -7.33 -18.41
N LEU A 249 2.79 -6.93 -17.21
CA LEU A 249 2.18 -7.32 -15.95
C LEU A 249 1.31 -6.17 -15.45
N VAL A 250 0.03 -6.42 -15.19
CA VAL A 250 -0.87 -5.48 -14.52
C VAL A 250 -1.26 -6.05 -13.16
N ARG A 251 -1.08 -5.25 -12.12
CA ARG A 251 -1.39 -5.60 -10.74
C ARG A 251 -2.07 -4.47 -9.97
N SER A 252 -2.54 -4.75 -8.76
CA SER A 252 -3.27 -3.79 -7.93
C SER A 252 -2.64 -3.63 -6.54
N HIS A 253 -3.31 -3.95 -5.42
CA HIS A 253 -2.77 -4.24 -4.08
C HIS A 253 -1.98 -3.12 -3.33
N GLU A 254 -1.49 -2.11 -4.03
CA GLU A 254 -0.84 -0.92 -3.49
C GLU A 254 -1.61 0.34 -3.89
N CYS A 255 -1.92 1.16 -2.89
CA CYS A 255 -2.51 2.47 -3.10
C CYS A 255 -1.46 3.42 -3.71
N LYS A 256 -1.80 4.01 -4.86
CA LYS A 256 -0.96 5.00 -5.55
C LYS A 256 -1.65 6.36 -5.57
N LEU A 257 -0.89 7.44 -5.42
CA LEU A 257 -1.40 8.81 -5.34
C LEU A 257 -2.30 9.17 -6.53
N GLU A 258 -1.84 8.83 -7.74
CA GLU A 258 -2.53 9.09 -8.99
C GLU A 258 -3.49 7.96 -9.40
N GLY A 259 -3.67 6.96 -8.52
CA GLY A 259 -4.47 5.76 -8.79
C GLY A 259 -3.77 4.72 -9.66
N TYR A 260 -2.59 5.02 -10.20
CA TYR A 260 -1.76 4.07 -10.94
C TYR A 260 -0.27 4.41 -10.82
N GLU A 261 0.60 3.47 -11.16
CA GLU A 261 2.05 3.65 -11.28
C GLU A 261 2.61 2.72 -12.37
N LEU A 262 3.57 3.21 -13.15
CA LEU A 262 4.34 2.42 -14.10
C LEU A 262 5.72 2.14 -13.48
N ALA A 263 6.04 0.86 -13.29
CA ALA A 263 7.30 0.39 -12.75
C ALA A 263 8.00 -0.56 -13.75
N HIS A 264 9.26 -0.87 -13.46
CA HIS A 264 10.07 -1.85 -14.19
C HIS A 264 10.10 -1.59 -15.70
N ASN A 265 10.55 -0.39 -16.10
CA ASN A 265 10.62 0.03 -17.51
C ASN A 265 9.26 -0.06 -18.24
N ASN A 266 8.20 0.37 -17.55
CA ASN A 266 6.80 0.33 -18.02
C ASN A 266 6.24 -1.09 -18.27
N LYS A 267 6.89 -2.14 -17.75
CA LYS A 267 6.44 -3.54 -17.87
C LYS A 267 5.59 -4.03 -16.70
N CYS A 268 5.58 -3.29 -15.59
CA CYS A 268 4.72 -3.57 -14.44
C CYS A 268 3.83 -2.36 -14.14
N ILE A 269 2.51 -2.54 -14.26
CA ILE A 269 1.51 -1.50 -13.98
C ILE A 269 0.84 -1.82 -12.65
N THR A 270 0.84 -0.86 -11.72
CA THR A 270 -0.04 -0.89 -10.56
C THR A 270 -1.29 -0.07 -10.86
N ILE A 271 -2.48 -0.62 -10.68
CA ILE A 271 -3.77 0.07 -10.83
C ILE A 271 -4.60 -0.02 -9.56
N PHE A 272 -5.15 1.10 -9.10
CA PHE A 272 -5.88 1.20 -7.84
C PHE A 272 -7.18 2.01 -8.02
N SER A 273 -8.32 1.37 -7.79
CA SER A 273 -9.65 1.90 -8.15
C SER A 273 -10.47 2.40 -6.96
N ALA A 274 -9.85 2.58 -5.79
CA ALA A 274 -10.48 3.15 -4.60
C ALA A 274 -9.96 4.58 -4.37
N SER A 275 -10.80 5.59 -4.57
CA SER A 275 -10.43 6.98 -4.34
C SER A 275 -10.59 7.38 -2.87
N ASP A 276 -9.79 8.36 -2.43
CA ASP A 276 -9.79 8.82 -1.04
C ASP A 276 -9.69 7.66 -0.03
N TYR A 277 -8.80 6.70 -0.31
CA TYR A 277 -8.75 5.40 0.38
C TYR A 277 -8.49 5.55 1.87
N TYR A 278 -7.47 6.33 2.24
CA TYR A 278 -7.17 6.63 3.63
C TYR A 278 -8.05 7.75 4.17
N GLU A 279 -8.07 8.88 3.46
CA GLU A 279 -8.86 10.07 3.80
C GLU A 279 -9.25 10.85 2.54
N VAL A 280 -10.18 11.79 2.72
CA VAL A 280 -10.57 12.71 1.64
C VAL A 280 -9.36 13.48 1.13
N GLY A 281 -9.08 13.34 -0.16
CA GLY A 281 -7.95 13.98 -0.83
C GLY A 281 -6.65 13.17 -0.84
N SER A 282 -6.61 11.98 -0.26
CA SER A 282 -5.39 11.17 -0.12
C SER A 282 -4.87 10.61 -1.44
N ASN A 283 -5.74 10.04 -2.28
CA ASN A 283 -5.37 9.50 -3.59
C ASN A 283 -6.54 9.59 -4.57
N LYS A 284 -6.22 9.64 -5.86
CA LYS A 284 -7.18 9.40 -6.95
C LYS A 284 -7.41 7.89 -7.10
N GLY A 285 -8.59 7.52 -7.60
CA GLY A 285 -8.81 6.20 -8.16
C GLY A 285 -8.51 6.23 -9.66
N ALA A 286 -8.12 5.11 -10.24
CA ALA A 286 -7.99 4.95 -11.68
C ALA A 286 -8.44 3.57 -12.14
N TYR A 287 -8.77 3.47 -13.42
CA TYR A 287 -8.86 2.20 -14.15
C TYR A 287 -8.04 2.34 -15.45
N VAL A 288 -7.56 1.22 -15.97
CA VAL A 288 -6.77 1.20 -17.22
C VAL A 288 -7.57 0.54 -18.32
N LYS A 289 -7.58 1.15 -19.51
CA LYS A 289 -8.10 0.55 -20.74
C LYS A 289 -6.94 0.01 -21.54
N LEU A 290 -6.98 -1.26 -21.89
CA LEU A 290 -6.05 -1.85 -22.85
C LEU A 290 -6.74 -1.91 -24.20
N SER A 291 -6.15 -1.30 -25.22
CA SER A 291 -6.67 -1.33 -26.59
C SER A 291 -5.55 -1.33 -27.64
N GLY A 292 -5.89 -1.73 -28.86
CA GLY A 292 -4.96 -1.83 -29.98
C GLY A 292 -4.24 -3.18 -30.08
N ASN A 293 -3.38 -3.31 -31.10
CA ASN A 293 -2.46 -4.43 -31.26
C ASN A 293 -1.10 -3.88 -31.70
N PRO A 294 -0.12 -3.71 -30.80
CA PRO A 294 -0.08 -4.19 -29.42
C PRO A 294 -1.13 -3.58 -28.49
N LEU A 295 -1.47 -4.30 -27.41
CA LEU A 295 -2.28 -3.72 -26.34
C LEU A 295 -1.51 -2.58 -25.65
N THR A 296 -2.09 -1.38 -25.71
CA THR A 296 -1.54 -0.16 -25.10
C THR A 296 -2.39 0.29 -23.92
N PRO A 297 -1.79 0.67 -22.78
CA PRO A 297 -2.52 1.11 -21.61
C PRO A 297 -2.92 2.59 -21.70
N GLN A 298 -4.20 2.87 -21.51
CA GLN A 298 -4.75 4.21 -21.33
C GLN A 298 -5.37 4.33 -19.94
N PHE A 299 -4.80 5.18 -19.09
CA PHE A 299 -5.27 5.41 -17.74
C PHE A 299 -6.41 6.43 -17.70
N VAL A 300 -7.47 6.12 -16.96
CA VAL A 300 -8.55 7.07 -16.67
C VAL A 300 -8.65 7.25 -15.16
N GLN A 301 -8.35 8.46 -14.72
CA GLN A 301 -8.37 8.82 -13.30
C GLN A 301 -9.71 9.42 -12.91
N PHE A 302 -10.09 9.21 -11.65
CA PHE A 302 -11.28 9.80 -11.07
C PHE A 302 -11.06 10.03 -9.57
N GLN A 303 -11.88 10.89 -9.00
CA GLN A 303 -11.92 11.09 -7.55
C GLN A 303 -13.35 11.40 -7.16
N VAL A 304 -13.91 10.58 -6.27
CA VAL A 304 -15.26 10.80 -5.77
C VAL A 304 -15.18 11.72 -4.56
N SER A 305 -15.16 13.02 -4.84
CA SER A 305 -15.21 14.02 -3.77
C SER A 305 -16.54 13.87 -3.01
N ALA A 306 -16.51 13.83 -1.68
CA ALA A 306 -17.68 14.04 -0.82
C ALA A 306 -18.27 15.49 -0.93
N ALA A 307 -18.00 16.18 -2.04
CA ALA A 307 -18.24 17.61 -2.27
C ALA A 307 -19.61 17.89 -2.92
N LYS A 308 -20.68 17.28 -2.37
CA LYS A 308 -22.01 17.92 -2.40
C LYS A 308 -22.23 18.87 -1.21
N SER A 309 -21.17 19.22 -0.48
CA SER A 309 -21.16 20.40 0.39
C SER A 309 -20.23 21.44 -0.20
N ASN A 310 -20.69 22.69 -0.32
CA ASN A 310 -19.99 23.89 -0.79
C ASN A 310 -18.72 24.21 0.03
N LYS A 311 -17.72 23.33 0.06
CA LYS A 311 -16.42 23.59 0.67
C LYS A 311 -15.35 23.57 -0.40
N ARG A 312 -14.59 24.67 -0.49
CA ARG A 312 -13.43 24.88 -1.36
C ARG A 312 -12.56 23.62 -1.44
N ARG A 313 -12.06 23.32 -2.65
CA ARG A 313 -11.06 22.28 -2.90
C ARG A 313 -9.90 22.46 -1.90
N LEU A 314 -9.69 21.47 -1.04
CA LEU A 314 -8.65 21.53 -0.01
C LEU A 314 -7.27 21.59 -0.66
N THR A 315 -6.41 22.48 -0.16
CA THR A 315 -5.02 22.57 -0.61
C THR A 315 -4.24 21.32 -0.23
N PHE A 316 -3.13 21.04 -0.91
CA PHE A 316 -2.25 19.89 -0.59
C PHE A 316 -1.90 19.82 0.90
N ARG A 317 -1.48 20.95 1.50
CA ARG A 317 -1.17 21.07 2.93
C ARG A 317 -2.33 20.72 3.86
N GLN A 318 -3.57 21.07 3.47
CA GLN A 318 -4.77 20.73 4.25
C GLN A 318 -5.14 19.24 4.15
N ARG A 319 -4.85 18.60 3.01
CA ARG A 319 -5.08 17.17 2.79
C ARG A 319 -4.08 16.31 3.55
N VAL A 320 -2.79 16.66 3.46
CA VAL A 320 -1.73 16.04 4.28
C VAL A 320 -2.11 16.13 5.75
N GLY A 321 -2.47 17.33 6.22
CA GLY A 321 -2.90 17.55 7.61
C GLY A 321 -4.16 16.78 8.07
N LEU A 322 -4.99 16.26 7.17
CA LEU A 322 -6.12 15.40 7.52
C LEU A 322 -5.70 13.93 7.71
N VAL A 323 -4.96 13.38 6.74
CA VAL A 323 -4.39 12.01 6.80
C VAL A 323 -3.58 11.83 8.08
N GLU A 324 -2.82 12.85 8.37
CA GLU A 324 -1.98 13.07 9.53
C GLU A 324 -2.69 13.01 10.89
N ARG A 325 -3.82 13.72 11.01
CA ARG A 325 -4.63 13.66 12.24
C ARG A 325 -5.25 12.28 12.45
N SER A 326 -5.56 11.58 11.36
CA SER A 326 -6.11 10.22 11.38
C SER A 326 -5.06 9.18 11.79
N ALA A 327 -3.84 9.29 11.24
CA ALA A 327 -2.69 8.46 11.61
C ALA A 327 -2.32 8.60 13.10
N LEU A 328 -2.29 9.83 13.62
CA LEU A 328 -2.09 10.09 15.06
C LEU A 328 -3.17 9.47 15.94
N LYS A 329 -4.43 9.57 15.52
CA LYS A 329 -5.55 8.99 16.27
C LYS A 329 -5.44 7.46 16.33
N SER A 330 -5.01 6.82 15.24
CA SER A 330 -4.75 5.38 15.20
C SER A 330 -3.53 4.98 16.03
N LEU A 331 -2.47 5.79 16.00
CA LEU A 331 -1.27 5.58 16.83
C LEU A 331 -1.59 5.68 18.32
N ALA A 332 -2.32 6.73 18.73
CA ALA A 332 -2.79 6.90 20.11
C ALA A 332 -3.67 5.73 20.57
N ALA A 333 -4.57 5.24 19.71
CA ALA A 333 -5.38 4.06 20.02
C ALA A 333 -4.53 2.78 20.16
N THR A 334 -3.43 2.66 19.40
CA THR A 334 -2.51 1.52 19.48
C THR A 334 -1.66 1.57 20.74
N ILE A 335 -1.19 2.76 21.13
CA ILE A 335 -0.46 3.00 22.38
C ILE A 335 -1.36 2.65 23.58
N GLU A 336 -2.62 3.10 23.58
CA GLU A 336 -3.57 2.77 24.65
C GLU A 336 -3.92 1.28 24.69
N ALA A 337 -4.12 0.65 23.53
CA ALA A 337 -4.40 -0.79 23.46
C ALA A 337 -3.24 -1.67 23.98
N ARG A 338 -2.00 -1.17 23.89
CA ARG A 338 -0.79 -1.87 24.36
C ARG A 338 -0.25 -1.30 25.68
N ARG A 339 -1.06 -0.53 26.41
CA ARG A 339 -0.69 0.14 27.65
C ARG A 339 -0.05 -0.78 28.68
N ILE A 340 -0.62 -1.96 28.90
CA ILE A 340 -0.11 -2.93 29.89
C ILE A 340 1.32 -3.38 29.54
N GLY A 341 1.61 -3.63 28.26
CA GLY A 341 2.95 -4.01 27.80
C GLY A 341 3.94 -2.85 27.88
N LEU A 342 3.51 -1.64 27.51
CA LEU A 342 4.35 -0.43 27.61
C LEU A 342 4.69 -0.09 29.06
N GLU A 343 3.73 -0.17 29.98
CA GLU A 343 3.97 0.04 31.41
C GLU A 343 4.96 -0.98 31.99
N ALA A 344 4.97 -2.23 31.49
CA ALA A 344 5.96 -3.24 31.88
C ALA A 344 7.37 -2.93 31.34
N GLU A 345 7.48 -2.49 30.09
CA GLU A 345 8.76 -2.08 29.48
C GLU A 345 9.34 -0.81 30.13
N PHE A 346 8.47 0.14 30.51
CA PHE A 346 8.87 1.34 31.26
C PHE A 346 9.35 0.98 32.67
N LYS A 347 8.66 0.10 33.40
CA LYS A 347 9.09 -0.36 34.74
C LYS A 347 10.43 -1.10 34.70
N THR A 348 10.69 -1.86 33.65
CA THR A 348 11.98 -2.55 33.48
C THR A 348 13.15 -1.57 33.32
N ARG A 349 12.87 -0.37 32.80
CA ARG A 349 13.85 0.70 32.55
C ARG A 349 13.86 1.80 33.61
N ASP A 350 12.95 1.74 34.58
CA ASP A 350 12.91 2.61 35.76
C ASP A 350 12.94 1.76 37.05
N PRO A 351 14.08 1.09 37.36
CA PRO A 351 14.22 0.22 38.54
C PRO A 351 14.09 0.99 39.86
N GLU A 352 14.29 2.31 39.84
CA GLU A 352 14.20 3.19 41.01
C GLU A 352 12.80 3.81 41.20
N SER A 353 11.83 3.48 40.31
CA SER A 353 10.45 3.98 40.34
C SER A 353 10.35 5.51 40.40
N LYS A 354 11.27 6.21 39.71
CA LYS A 354 11.33 7.67 39.66
C LYS A 354 10.20 8.29 38.85
N GLY A 355 9.47 7.52 38.04
CA GLY A 355 8.38 8.02 37.21
C GLY A 355 8.84 8.67 35.91
N THR A 356 10.15 8.66 35.63
CA THR A 356 10.78 9.34 34.48
C THR A 356 11.87 8.47 33.87
N ILE A 357 11.97 8.48 32.54
CA ILE A 357 12.97 7.72 31.77
C ILE A 357 13.61 8.62 30.72
N SER A 358 14.83 8.34 30.27
CA SER A 358 15.47 9.15 29.23
C SER A 358 14.74 9.06 27.89
N VAL A 359 14.91 10.06 27.02
CA VAL A 359 14.34 10.02 25.65
C VAL A 359 14.79 8.79 24.87
N LYS A 360 16.04 8.31 25.09
CA LYS A 360 16.58 7.11 24.43
C LYS A 360 15.86 5.86 24.91
N GLU A 361 15.75 5.67 26.22
CA GLU A 361 15.06 4.54 26.84
C GLU A 361 13.56 4.54 26.51
N TRP A 362 12.95 5.72 26.41
CA TRP A 362 11.57 5.88 25.97
C TRP A 362 11.38 5.42 24.52
N CYS A 363 12.28 5.75 23.60
CA CYS A 363 12.19 5.28 22.21
C CYS A 363 12.29 3.75 22.11
N GLU A 364 13.23 3.15 22.86
CA GLU A 364 13.43 1.70 22.90
C GLU A 364 12.23 0.98 23.53
N ALA A 365 11.69 1.52 24.64
CA ALA A 365 10.49 0.99 25.29
C ALA A 365 9.25 1.11 24.40
N MET A 366 9.11 2.23 23.67
CA MET A 366 8.02 2.42 22.71
C MET A 366 8.14 1.44 21.55
N GLN A 367 9.34 1.22 21.00
CA GLN A 367 9.57 0.26 19.93
C GLN A 367 9.27 -1.18 20.37
N ASN A 368 9.74 -1.59 21.54
CA ASN A 368 9.55 -2.95 22.06
C ASN A 368 8.10 -3.19 22.52
N GLY A 369 7.49 -2.23 23.22
CA GLY A 369 6.13 -2.36 23.74
C GLY A 369 5.04 -2.22 22.66
N THR A 370 5.24 -1.37 21.66
CA THR A 370 4.28 -1.23 20.54
C THR A 370 4.54 -2.19 19.38
N GLY A 371 5.76 -2.75 19.27
CA GLY A 371 6.19 -3.56 18.13
C GLY A 371 6.25 -2.77 16.81
N LEU A 372 6.29 -1.44 16.85
CA LEU A 372 6.36 -0.59 15.67
C LEU A 372 7.78 0.00 15.55
N SER A 373 8.42 -0.22 14.41
CA SER A 373 9.71 0.37 14.04
C SER A 373 9.54 1.74 13.38
N VAL A 374 9.00 2.68 14.14
CA VAL A 374 8.87 4.09 13.73
C VAL A 374 9.93 4.94 14.43
N PRO A 375 10.36 6.08 13.86
CA PRO A 375 11.33 6.96 14.51
C PRO A 375 10.67 7.71 15.67
N TRP A 376 10.54 7.02 16.82
CA TRP A 376 9.87 7.48 18.03
C TRP A 376 10.39 8.83 18.51
N ARG A 377 11.68 9.10 18.32
CA ARG A 377 12.31 10.38 18.66
C ARG A 377 11.66 11.58 17.95
N LEU A 378 11.25 11.42 16.69
CA LEU A 378 10.55 12.46 15.92
C LEU A 378 9.06 12.54 16.27
N LEU A 379 8.50 11.45 16.78
CA LEU A 379 7.11 11.35 17.21
C LEU A 379 6.90 11.78 18.67
N ARG A 380 7.97 11.91 19.45
CA ARG A 380 7.96 12.32 20.87
C ARG A 380 7.12 13.58 21.08
N ASP A 381 7.38 14.62 20.29
CA ASP A 381 6.75 15.94 20.44
C ASP A 381 5.26 15.95 20.02
N ARG A 382 4.77 14.80 19.57
CA ARG A 382 3.44 14.59 18.99
C ARG A 382 2.63 13.55 19.74
N VAL A 383 3.31 12.66 20.45
CA VAL A 383 2.76 11.67 21.37
C VAL A 383 2.60 12.26 22.76
N LEU A 384 3.55 13.09 23.21
CA LEU A 384 3.49 13.78 24.50
C LEU A 384 2.61 15.04 24.43
N SER A 385 2.09 15.46 25.58
CA SER A 385 1.45 16.78 25.70
C SER A 385 2.46 17.90 25.40
N PRO A 386 2.04 19.07 24.86
CA PRO A 386 2.96 20.15 24.50
C PRO A 386 3.88 20.59 25.65
N ALA A 387 3.35 20.60 26.88
CA ALA A 387 4.12 20.91 28.08
C ALA A 387 5.17 19.82 28.39
N ALA A 388 4.80 18.54 28.28
CA ALA A 388 5.71 17.43 28.52
C ALA A 388 6.79 17.29 27.43
N ALA A 389 6.46 17.63 26.17
CA ALA A 389 7.43 17.66 25.08
C ALA A 389 8.50 18.75 25.27
N GLU A 390 8.09 19.94 25.71
CA GLU A 390 8.99 21.05 26.01
C GLU A 390 9.89 20.73 27.23
N GLU A 391 9.34 20.11 28.26
CA GLU A 391 10.09 19.65 29.42
C GLU A 391 11.11 18.56 29.04
N ALA A 392 10.71 17.57 28.24
CA ALA A 392 11.60 16.53 27.73
C ALA A 392 12.70 17.06 26.80
N ALA A 393 12.44 18.16 26.08
CA ALA A 393 13.46 18.85 25.28
C ALA A 393 14.50 19.58 26.14
N LYS A 394 14.09 20.08 27.32
CA LYS A 394 14.96 20.81 28.26
C LYS A 394 15.75 19.89 29.18
N THR A 395 15.14 18.80 29.65
CA THR A 395 15.72 17.92 30.68
C THR A 395 16.24 16.60 30.13
N GLY A 396 15.85 16.21 28.91
CA GLY A 396 16.17 14.89 28.34
C GLY A 396 15.44 13.72 28.99
N LEU A 397 14.52 14.00 29.91
CA LEU A 397 13.74 13.01 30.67
C LEU A 397 12.25 13.12 30.32
N ILE A 398 11.58 11.98 30.18
CA ILE A 398 10.16 11.86 29.87
C ILE A 398 9.45 11.20 31.03
N LYS A 399 8.39 11.84 31.52
CA LYS A 399 7.46 11.22 32.46
C LYS A 399 6.54 10.25 31.69
N TYR A 400 6.73 8.95 31.87
CA TYR A 400 6.05 7.95 31.03
C TYR A 400 4.52 7.93 31.21
N SER A 401 3.97 8.47 32.30
CA SER A 401 2.52 8.66 32.49
C SER A 401 1.89 9.59 31.43
N GLU A 402 2.64 10.56 30.92
CA GLU A 402 2.20 11.49 29.87
C GLU A 402 2.09 10.83 28.50
N THR A 403 2.67 9.62 28.32
CA THR A 403 2.60 8.85 27.07
C THR A 403 1.17 8.35 26.79
N PHE A 404 0.33 8.23 27.83
CA PHE A 404 -1.07 7.78 27.74
C PHE A 404 -2.07 8.94 27.76
N CYS A 405 -1.61 10.16 28.05
CA CYS A 405 -2.42 11.36 27.95
C CYS A 405 -2.49 11.76 26.47
N GLY A 406 -3.44 11.15 25.74
CA GLY A 406 -3.62 11.39 24.31
C GLY A 406 -3.70 12.89 23.95
N PRO A 407 -3.44 13.25 22.69
CA PRO A 407 -3.22 14.64 22.29
C PRO A 407 -4.39 15.54 22.71
N GLY A 408 -4.13 16.41 23.70
CA GLY A 408 -5.04 17.47 24.12
C GLY A 408 -5.37 18.41 22.96
N SER A 409 -6.57 18.97 22.99
CA SER A 409 -7.13 19.83 21.95
C SER A 409 -6.24 21.02 21.60
N SER A 410 -5.33 20.87 20.64
CA SER A 410 -4.69 21.94 19.88
C SER A 410 -4.02 21.29 18.66
N GLY A 411 -4.50 21.64 17.47
CA GLY A 411 -4.14 20.94 16.24
C GLY A 411 -2.66 21.12 15.88
N CYS A 412 -1.93 20.01 15.73
CA CYS A 412 -0.71 19.93 14.94
C CYS A 412 -0.26 18.46 14.76
N TYR A 413 -0.78 17.85 13.70
CA TYR A 413 -0.04 17.15 12.64
C TYR A 413 1.14 16.13 12.91
N VAL A 414 0.91 14.79 12.75
CA VAL A 414 1.88 13.75 12.25
C VAL A 414 1.40 12.85 11.09
N THR A 415 1.95 13.00 9.89
CA THR A 415 1.99 11.95 8.82
C THR A 415 3.40 11.51 8.46
N GLU A 416 4.39 12.09 9.11
CA GLU A 416 5.56 12.49 8.34
C GLU A 416 6.85 11.76 8.79
N ALA A 417 6.71 10.53 9.27
CA ALA A 417 7.85 9.69 9.66
C ALA A 417 8.01 8.42 8.82
N LEU A 418 6.97 8.00 8.09
CA LEU A 418 7.03 6.79 7.25
C LEU A 418 6.80 7.06 5.76
N TYR A 419 6.26 8.23 5.41
CA TYR A 419 5.95 8.63 4.02
C TYR A 419 6.63 9.93 3.58
N ARG A 420 7.39 10.59 4.46
CA ARG A 420 7.98 11.92 4.24
C ARG A 420 9.12 11.89 3.23
N ASP A 421 10.02 10.92 3.31
CA ASP A 421 11.31 11.09 2.63
C ASP A 421 11.25 10.86 1.12
N LYS A 422 10.38 9.97 0.62
CA LYS A 422 10.32 9.71 -0.83
C LYS A 422 9.47 10.74 -1.58
N MET A 423 8.22 10.94 -1.15
CA MET A 423 7.30 11.81 -1.88
C MET A 423 7.57 13.31 -1.69
N ALA A 424 8.15 13.76 -0.56
CA ALA A 424 8.49 15.17 -0.37
C ALA A 424 9.73 15.58 -1.16
N LEU A 425 10.73 14.70 -1.27
CA LEU A 425 11.90 14.94 -2.11
C LEU A 425 11.54 14.86 -3.60
N GLU A 426 10.66 13.94 -4.01
CA GLU A 426 10.12 13.91 -5.37
C GLU A 426 9.27 15.17 -5.69
N SER A 427 8.50 15.67 -4.72
CA SER A 427 7.71 16.91 -4.88
C SER A 427 8.58 18.16 -4.89
N LEU A 428 9.66 18.20 -4.10
CA LEU A 428 10.64 19.29 -4.12
C LEU A 428 11.44 19.29 -5.42
N PHE A 429 11.87 18.12 -5.89
CA PHE A 429 12.54 17.96 -7.17
C PHE A 429 11.65 18.45 -8.32
N SER A 430 10.39 18.02 -8.37
CA SER A 430 9.42 18.47 -9.38
C SER A 430 9.03 19.95 -9.26
N ALA A 431 9.21 20.58 -8.10
CA ALA A 431 8.96 22.01 -7.92
C ALA A 431 10.17 22.88 -8.32
N LEU A 432 11.37 22.30 -8.29
CA LEU A 432 12.62 22.92 -8.74
C LEU A 432 12.84 22.72 -10.25
N ASP A 433 12.41 21.58 -10.79
CA ASP A 433 12.37 21.26 -12.22
C ASP A 433 11.16 21.92 -12.89
N THR A 434 11.26 23.25 -13.05
CA THR A 434 10.18 24.10 -13.56
C THR A 434 9.90 23.89 -15.04
N ASP A 435 10.89 23.42 -15.80
CA ASP A 435 10.73 23.06 -17.21
C ASP A 435 10.35 21.59 -17.43
N HIS A 436 10.26 20.79 -16.35
CA HIS A 436 9.90 19.38 -16.36
C HIS A 436 10.84 18.52 -17.21
N SER A 437 12.11 18.91 -17.28
CA SER A 437 13.14 18.21 -18.06
C SER A 437 13.65 16.94 -17.37
N GLY A 438 13.31 16.73 -16.10
CA GLY A 438 13.77 15.59 -15.29
C GLY A 438 15.17 15.79 -14.68
N THR A 439 15.77 16.99 -14.83
CA THR A 439 17.06 17.38 -14.23
C THR A 439 17.01 18.84 -13.80
N ILE A 440 17.48 19.18 -12.61
CA ILE A 440 17.48 20.58 -12.13
C ILE A 440 18.69 21.31 -12.71
N SER A 441 18.45 22.37 -13.48
CA SER A 441 19.52 23.20 -14.03
C SER A 441 20.06 24.20 -13.00
N MET A 442 21.31 24.64 -13.19
CA MET A 442 21.95 25.64 -12.34
C MET A 442 21.19 26.99 -12.29
N THR A 443 20.45 27.30 -13.34
CA THR A 443 19.59 28.48 -13.45
C THR A 443 18.32 28.37 -12.60
N GLU A 444 17.67 27.20 -12.60
CA GLU A 444 16.48 26.92 -11.79
C GLU A 444 16.82 26.87 -10.29
N LEU A 445 17.96 26.27 -9.95
CA LEU A 445 18.45 26.22 -8.59
C LEU A 445 18.73 27.63 -8.02
N LYS A 446 19.32 28.52 -8.83
CA LYS A 446 19.55 29.93 -8.46
C LYS A 446 18.25 30.71 -8.28
N GLN A 447 17.24 30.46 -9.12
CA GLN A 447 15.91 31.06 -8.97
C GLN A 447 15.21 30.59 -7.69
N ALA A 448 15.25 29.29 -7.40
CA ALA A 448 14.67 28.74 -6.17
C ALA A 448 15.35 29.28 -4.90
N CYS A 449 16.68 29.42 -4.94
CA CYS A 449 17.48 30.05 -3.89
C CYS A 449 17.07 31.50 -3.61
N SER A 450 16.74 32.28 -4.65
CA SER A 450 16.36 33.70 -4.50
C SER A 450 15.03 33.92 -3.76
N LEU A 451 14.26 32.85 -3.56
CA LEU A 451 12.99 32.85 -2.82
C LEU A 451 13.16 32.52 -1.33
N LEU A 452 14.37 32.16 -0.89
CA LEU A 452 14.66 31.89 0.52
C LEU A 452 14.98 33.20 1.27
N PRO A 453 14.50 33.37 2.52
CA PRO A 453 14.73 34.59 3.29
C PRO A 453 16.23 34.78 3.58
N ASN A 454 16.71 36.00 3.32
CA ASN A 454 18.12 36.42 3.45
C ASN A 454 18.56 36.49 4.91
N ASP A 455 19.39 35.56 5.37
CA ASP A 455 20.13 35.65 6.64
C ASP A 455 21.49 36.37 6.48
N GLY A 456 21.54 37.42 5.66
CA GLY A 456 22.69 38.33 5.57
C GLY A 456 23.95 37.80 4.87
N SER A 457 23.89 36.64 4.19
CA SER A 457 24.96 36.15 3.31
C SER A 457 24.64 36.51 1.86
N GLU A 458 25.62 36.97 1.06
CA GLU A 458 25.36 37.28 -0.36
C GLU A 458 24.76 36.07 -1.10
N PRO A 459 23.55 36.19 -1.69
CA PRO A 459 22.79 35.07 -2.26
C PRO A 459 23.56 34.29 -3.35
N GLY A 460 24.49 34.94 -4.05
CA GLY A 460 25.22 34.35 -5.17
C GLY A 460 26.24 33.28 -4.78
N GLN A 461 26.86 33.39 -3.59
CA GLN A 461 27.94 32.48 -3.18
C GLN A 461 27.41 31.19 -2.52
N LEU A 462 26.30 31.27 -1.79
CA LEU A 462 25.68 30.12 -1.12
C LEU A 462 25.13 29.10 -2.13
N CYS A 463 24.48 29.58 -3.20
CA CYS A 463 23.88 28.72 -4.20
C CYS A 463 24.91 28.05 -5.11
N THR A 464 26.03 28.72 -5.39
CA THR A 464 27.14 28.10 -6.13
C THR A 464 27.82 26.98 -5.34
N ARG A 465 27.84 27.08 -4.00
CA ARG A 465 28.33 26.02 -3.11
C ARG A 465 27.34 24.87 -2.99
N LEU A 466 26.05 25.16 -2.80
CA LEU A 466 24.99 24.14 -2.74
C LEU A 466 24.93 23.33 -4.04
N ALA A 467 25.04 23.98 -5.18
CA ALA A 467 24.98 23.30 -6.46
C ALA A 467 26.16 22.34 -6.69
N ARG A 468 27.38 22.74 -6.33
CA ARG A 468 28.56 21.86 -6.36
C ARG A 468 28.47 20.66 -5.40
N CYS A 469 27.65 20.76 -4.36
CA CYS A 469 27.43 19.65 -3.42
C CYS A 469 26.32 18.69 -3.87
N LEU A 470 25.42 19.15 -4.74
CA LEU A 470 24.30 18.38 -5.26
C LEU A 470 24.66 17.67 -6.58
N ASP A 471 25.49 18.30 -7.39
CA ASP A 471 26.03 17.79 -8.66
C ASP A 471 27.28 16.91 -8.41
N PHE A 472 27.04 15.64 -8.07
CA PHE A 472 28.10 14.70 -7.70
C PHE A 472 28.98 14.29 -8.88
N ASN A 473 28.42 14.25 -10.09
CA ASN A 473 29.11 13.86 -11.30
C ASN A 473 29.78 15.06 -12.03
N GLN A 474 29.54 16.30 -11.58
CA GLN A 474 30.06 17.57 -12.09
C GLN A 474 29.67 17.88 -13.54
N ASP A 475 28.52 17.40 -13.99
CA ASP A 475 28.00 17.64 -15.34
C ASP A 475 27.26 18.98 -15.48
N GLY A 476 27.08 19.71 -14.37
CA GLY A 476 26.43 21.02 -14.32
C GLY A 476 24.90 20.96 -14.19
N ARG A 477 24.32 19.77 -14.04
CA ARG A 477 22.90 19.49 -13.79
C ARG A 477 22.77 18.58 -12.56
N VAL A 478 21.58 18.54 -11.95
CA VAL A 478 21.32 17.68 -10.78
C VAL A 478 20.15 16.78 -11.10
N ASP A 479 20.38 15.47 -11.19
CA ASP A 479 19.32 14.50 -11.41
C ASP A 479 18.60 14.08 -10.11
N LEU A 480 17.48 13.37 -10.23
CA LEU A 480 16.66 12.98 -9.08
C LEU A 480 17.44 12.09 -8.09
N ASN A 481 18.37 11.28 -8.58
CA ASN A 481 19.12 10.34 -7.76
C ASN A 481 20.24 11.06 -6.99
N GLU A 482 20.92 12.01 -7.64
CA GLU A 482 21.89 12.92 -7.04
C GLU A 482 21.25 13.85 -6.01
N PHE A 483 20.06 14.37 -6.33
CA PHE A 483 19.24 15.17 -5.42
C PHE A 483 18.90 14.36 -4.17
N LEU A 484 18.43 13.12 -4.30
CA LEU A 484 18.09 12.24 -3.19
C LEU A 484 19.32 11.84 -2.33
N GLU A 485 20.47 11.59 -2.95
CA GLU A 485 21.70 11.21 -2.22
C GLU A 485 22.35 12.37 -1.46
N ALA A 486 22.26 13.59 -1.95
CA ALA A 486 22.74 14.76 -1.22
C ALA A 486 21.99 14.94 0.11
N PHE A 487 20.68 14.65 0.15
CA PHE A 487 19.90 14.70 1.39
C PHE A 487 20.21 13.53 2.33
N ARG A 488 20.56 12.34 1.81
CA ARG A 488 21.05 11.20 2.62
C ARG A 488 22.42 11.46 3.26
N LEU A 489 23.34 12.14 2.56
CA LEU A 489 24.68 12.47 3.06
C LEU A 489 24.67 13.53 4.19
N VAL A 490 23.63 14.36 4.26
CA VAL A 490 23.47 15.35 5.33
C VAL A 490 23.02 14.70 6.65
N GLU A 491 22.32 13.56 6.61
CA GLU A 491 21.95 12.79 7.80
C GLU A 491 23.11 11.97 8.38
N SER A 492 24.05 11.52 7.55
CA SER A 492 25.24 10.76 7.98
C SER A 492 26.40 11.63 8.48
N ARG A 493 26.31 12.96 8.35
CA ARG A 493 27.31 13.91 8.87
C ARG A 493 26.78 14.68 10.08
N ARG A 494 26.77 14.03 11.24
CA ARG A 494 26.97 14.70 12.54
C ARG A 494 28.16 14.05 13.27
N PRO A 495 28.95 14.84 14.02
CA PRO A 495 30.37 14.58 14.21
C PRO A 495 30.63 13.38 15.12
N VAL A 496 31.58 12.53 14.70
CA VAL A 496 32.31 11.64 15.61
C VAL A 496 33.24 12.54 16.43
N GLU A 497 33.03 12.60 17.75
CA GLU A 497 33.97 13.26 18.65
C GLU A 497 35.34 12.54 18.64
N PRO A 498 36.46 13.25 18.82
CA PRO A 498 37.78 12.66 18.68
C PRO A 498 38.10 11.72 19.86
N ASN A 499 38.65 10.56 19.54
CA ASN A 499 39.33 9.70 20.51
C ASN A 499 40.40 10.51 21.26
N GLU A 500 40.23 10.65 22.58
CA GLU A 500 41.33 11.00 23.47
C GLU A 500 42.29 9.80 23.58
N SER A 501 43.57 10.10 23.37
CA SER A 501 44.70 9.22 23.60
C SER A 501 44.93 8.96 25.10
N PRO A 502 45.62 7.87 25.47
CA PRO A 502 45.90 7.54 26.86
C PRO A 502 47.22 8.18 27.33
N ASP A 503 47.15 9.11 28.27
CA ASP A 503 48.27 9.56 29.12
C ASP A 503 47.88 9.17 30.56
N GLU A 504 48.55 8.19 31.17
CA GLU A 504 49.76 8.30 32.01
C GLU A 504 49.49 8.91 33.41
N GLU A 505 49.64 8.03 34.41
CA GLU A 505 50.14 8.19 35.80
C GLU A 505 49.73 9.42 36.65
N ASP A 506 48.94 9.19 37.71
CA ASP A 506 49.42 9.02 39.10
C ASP A 506 48.28 8.62 40.07
#